data_AF-A0A7Y8WRI5-F1
#
_entry.id   AF-A0A7Y8WRI5-F1
#
_cell.length_a   1.000
_cell.length_b   1.000
_cell.length_c   1.000
_cell.angle_alpha   90.00
_cell.angle_beta   90.00
_cell.angle_gamma   90.00
#
_symmetry.space_group_name_H-M   'P 1'
#
loop_
_entity.id
_entity.type
_entity.pdbx_description
1 polymer ?
#
loop_
_entity_poly.entity_id
_entity_poly.type
_entity_poly.pdbx_seq_one_letter_code
_entity_poly.pdbx_strand_id
1 'polypeptide(L)'
;MKKLSMIAFLFLAAWFSVNNPLVDTYVAALKGNALTVGKQEDPLYQSIVKNASTYEIPPSNAKIDRVWKAIPGYNGITVDVEASYRNMKKIGTFNEKKLVYKQTEPTIHLNELTPSPIYRGHPDKPMVSFIINVAWGNEYLPEMLASLKKHQVKASFFLEGRWVKNNPELAKMIVSAGHEVGNHSYTHPDMKRISAAQTREQLVKTNEVIEASTGKKSIWFAPPSGSYRDETVTIAAELKMKTVMWTVDTIDWQKPSPDQLINRVTSKISNGSMVLMHPTESTAKSLDTLITLIEEKGLKIGTVSDLMSEERIIK
;
A
#
# COMPACT_ATOMS: atom_id res chain seq x y z
N MET A 1 -18.80 -70.76 -34.53
CA MET A 1 -17.70 -69.76 -34.45
C MET A 1 -18.12 -68.35 -34.90
N LYS A 2 -18.75 -68.16 -36.07
CA LYS A 2 -19.15 -66.82 -36.57
C LYS A 2 -20.11 -66.02 -35.67
N LYS A 3 -21.11 -66.65 -35.05
CA LYS A 3 -22.07 -65.97 -34.14
C LYS A 3 -21.42 -65.46 -32.84
N LEU A 4 -20.47 -66.22 -32.28
CA LEU A 4 -19.77 -65.86 -31.04
C LEU A 4 -18.82 -64.67 -31.27
N SER A 5 -18.16 -64.64 -32.44
CA SER A 5 -17.28 -63.54 -32.85
C SER A 5 -18.06 -62.24 -33.10
N MET A 6 -19.29 -62.33 -33.61
CA MET A 6 -20.16 -61.17 -33.83
C MET A 6 -20.66 -60.57 -32.52
N ILE A 7 -21.01 -61.40 -31.54
CA ILE A 7 -21.39 -60.96 -30.19
C ILE A 7 -20.20 -60.30 -29.50
N ALA A 8 -19.00 -60.90 -29.57
CA ALA A 8 -17.79 -60.30 -29.01
C ALA A 8 -17.46 -58.95 -29.66
N PHE A 9 -17.64 -58.82 -30.99
CA PHE A 9 -17.45 -57.56 -31.70
C PHE A 9 -18.45 -56.48 -31.28
N LEU A 10 -19.72 -56.85 -31.05
CA LEU A 10 -20.73 -55.93 -30.53
C LEU A 10 -20.40 -55.45 -29.11
N PHE A 11 -19.91 -56.34 -28.24
CA PHE A 11 -19.45 -55.95 -26.90
C PHE A 11 -18.21 -55.04 -26.96
N LEU A 12 -17.26 -55.33 -27.85
CA LEU A 12 -16.09 -54.47 -28.05
C LEU A 12 -16.46 -53.10 -28.63
N ALA A 13 -17.39 -53.06 -29.59
CA ALA A 13 -17.89 -51.82 -30.17
C ALA A 13 -18.65 -50.98 -29.12
N ALA A 14 -19.49 -51.62 -28.29
CA ALA A 14 -20.17 -50.98 -27.16
C ALA A 14 -19.17 -50.45 -26.11
N TRP A 15 -18.13 -51.24 -25.80
CA TRP A 15 -17.08 -50.83 -24.87
C TRP A 15 -16.30 -49.63 -25.39
N PHE A 16 -15.90 -49.64 -26.67
CA PHE A 16 -15.19 -48.52 -27.31
C PHE A 16 -16.05 -47.26 -27.47
N SER A 17 -17.37 -47.41 -27.61
CA SER A 17 -18.27 -46.26 -27.72
C SER A 17 -18.56 -45.61 -26.37
N VAL A 18 -18.49 -46.36 -25.26
CA VAL A 18 -18.65 -45.81 -23.90
C VAL A 18 -17.31 -45.31 -23.33
N ASN A 19 -16.22 -46.06 -23.51
CA ASN A 19 -14.87 -45.67 -23.07
C ASN A 19 -14.12 -44.91 -24.19
N ASN A 20 -14.72 -43.83 -24.67
CA ASN A 20 -14.05 -42.92 -25.59
C ASN A 20 -13.82 -41.57 -24.88
N PRO A 21 -12.65 -40.94 -25.04
CA PRO A 21 -12.36 -39.61 -24.51
C PRO A 21 -13.45 -38.56 -24.78
N LEU A 22 -14.15 -38.64 -25.92
CA LEU A 22 -15.26 -37.73 -26.25
C LEU A 22 -16.46 -37.87 -25.28
N VAL A 23 -16.79 -39.10 -24.88
CA VAL A 23 -17.89 -39.37 -23.93
C VAL A 23 -17.51 -38.91 -22.54
N ASP A 24 -16.26 -39.14 -22.10
CA ASP A 24 -15.77 -38.65 -20.81
C ASP A 24 -15.81 -37.12 -20.73
N THR A 25 -15.39 -36.44 -21.81
CA THR A 25 -15.42 -34.98 -21.90
C THR A 25 -16.85 -34.44 -21.85
N TYR A 26 -17.78 -35.09 -22.55
CA TYR A 26 -19.19 -34.72 -22.57
C TYR A 26 -19.88 -34.95 -21.20
N VAL A 27 -19.62 -36.09 -20.55
CA VAL A 27 -20.17 -36.40 -19.22
C VAL A 27 -19.58 -35.45 -18.17
N ALA A 28 -18.29 -35.12 -18.26
CA ALA A 28 -17.68 -34.11 -17.39
C ALA A 28 -18.31 -32.73 -17.58
N ALA A 29 -18.57 -32.32 -18.83
CA ALA A 29 -19.27 -31.08 -19.13
C ALA A 29 -20.70 -31.07 -18.58
N LEU A 30 -21.47 -32.16 -18.76
CA LEU A 30 -22.82 -32.29 -18.20
C LEU A 30 -22.84 -32.23 -16.66
N LYS A 31 -21.92 -32.92 -15.99
CA LYS A 31 -21.78 -32.86 -14.53
C LYS A 31 -21.37 -31.47 -14.06
N GLY A 32 -20.46 -30.81 -14.76
CA GLY A 32 -20.06 -29.43 -14.50
C GLY A 32 -21.22 -28.44 -14.63
N ASN A 33 -22.04 -28.61 -15.68
CA ASN A 33 -23.24 -27.79 -15.89
C ASN A 33 -24.29 -28.05 -14.82
N ALA A 34 -24.58 -29.32 -14.48
CA ALA A 34 -25.53 -29.66 -13.42
C ALA A 34 -25.11 -29.13 -12.04
N LEU A 35 -23.81 -29.16 -11.71
CA LEU A 35 -23.29 -28.58 -10.48
C LEU A 35 -23.39 -27.06 -10.46
N THR A 36 -23.17 -26.40 -11.60
CA THR A 36 -23.33 -24.94 -11.74
C THR A 36 -24.80 -24.52 -11.59
N VAL A 37 -25.72 -25.23 -12.24
CA VAL A 37 -27.16 -24.99 -12.14
C VAL A 37 -27.66 -25.26 -10.70
N GLY A 38 -27.26 -26.38 -10.09
CA GLY A 38 -27.64 -26.70 -8.71
C GLY A 38 -27.09 -25.71 -7.67
N LYS A 39 -25.90 -25.12 -7.91
CA LYS A 39 -25.39 -24.01 -7.10
C LYS A 39 -26.21 -22.74 -7.31
N GLN A 40 -26.60 -22.43 -8.54
CA GLN A 40 -27.42 -21.26 -8.83
C GLN A 40 -28.82 -21.37 -8.20
N GLU A 41 -29.35 -22.56 -7.96
CA GLU A 41 -30.61 -22.74 -7.24
C GLU A 41 -30.47 -22.69 -5.70
N ASP A 42 -29.25 -22.73 -5.16
CA ASP A 42 -29.01 -22.70 -3.71
C ASP A 42 -29.46 -21.34 -3.11
N PRO A 43 -30.35 -21.33 -2.10
CA PRO A 43 -30.81 -20.09 -1.46
C PRO A 43 -29.69 -19.21 -0.91
N LEU A 44 -28.59 -19.81 -0.42
CA LEU A 44 -27.42 -19.06 0.04
C LEU A 44 -26.71 -18.38 -1.14
N TYR A 45 -26.53 -19.08 -2.25
CA TYR A 45 -25.90 -18.53 -3.45
C TYR A 45 -26.71 -17.35 -4.00
N GLN A 46 -28.04 -17.52 -4.12
CA GLN A 46 -28.95 -16.46 -4.55
C GLN A 46 -28.95 -15.26 -3.59
N SER A 47 -28.87 -15.50 -2.28
CA SER A 47 -28.74 -14.43 -1.29
C SER A 47 -27.43 -13.64 -1.49
N ILE A 48 -26.30 -14.31 -1.75
CA ILE A 48 -25.02 -13.64 -2.01
C ILE A 48 -25.11 -12.81 -3.30
N VAL A 49 -25.66 -13.37 -4.39
CA VAL A 49 -25.83 -12.63 -5.66
C VAL A 49 -26.72 -11.40 -5.47
N LYS A 50 -27.87 -11.56 -4.79
CA LYS A 50 -28.82 -10.46 -4.55
C LYS A 50 -28.20 -9.32 -3.75
N ASN A 51 -27.35 -9.63 -2.78
CA ASN A 51 -26.71 -8.63 -1.93
C ASN A 51 -25.35 -8.15 -2.45
N ALA A 52 -24.79 -8.76 -3.50
CA ALA A 52 -23.42 -8.46 -3.95
C ALA A 52 -23.20 -6.96 -4.23
N SER A 53 -24.14 -6.33 -4.93
CA SER A 53 -24.05 -4.92 -5.33
C SER A 53 -24.09 -3.92 -4.16
N THR A 54 -24.58 -4.32 -2.99
CA THR A 54 -24.61 -3.43 -1.81
C THR A 54 -23.22 -3.26 -1.17
N TYR A 55 -22.29 -4.17 -1.47
CA TYR A 55 -20.91 -4.14 -0.98
C TYR A 55 -19.92 -3.71 -2.06
N GLU A 56 -20.39 -3.34 -3.25
CA GLU A 56 -19.53 -2.86 -4.32
C GLU A 56 -19.08 -1.44 -4.05
N ILE A 57 -17.79 -1.19 -4.29
CA ILE A 57 -17.21 0.14 -4.26
C ILE A 57 -16.52 0.34 -5.61
N PRO A 58 -16.88 1.36 -6.40
CA PRO A 58 -16.17 1.62 -7.66
C PRO A 58 -14.72 2.04 -7.40
N PRO A 59 -13.80 1.76 -8.33
CA PRO A 59 -12.45 2.31 -8.24
C PRO A 59 -12.46 3.84 -8.32
N SER A 60 -11.48 4.45 -7.68
CA SER A 60 -11.26 5.90 -7.67
C SER A 60 -9.96 6.21 -8.37
N ASN A 61 -10.03 7.06 -9.40
CA ASN A 61 -8.88 7.45 -10.19
C ASN A 61 -7.95 8.39 -9.44
N ALA A 62 -6.65 8.25 -9.71
CA ALA A 62 -5.65 9.24 -9.30
C ALA A 62 -6.01 10.60 -9.91
N LYS A 63 -5.71 11.68 -9.18
CA LYS A 63 -6.03 13.04 -9.62
C LYS A 63 -5.09 14.08 -9.04
N ILE A 64 -5.06 15.25 -9.68
CA ILE A 64 -4.47 16.45 -9.11
C ILE A 64 -5.59 17.27 -8.47
N ASP A 65 -5.68 17.19 -7.15
CA ASP A 65 -6.58 17.99 -6.34
C ASP A 65 -6.08 19.45 -6.25
N ARG A 66 -7.04 20.39 -6.22
CA ARG A 66 -6.72 21.83 -6.18
C ARG A 66 -5.87 22.22 -4.97
N VAL A 67 -6.16 21.62 -3.81
CA VAL A 67 -5.51 21.89 -2.52
C VAL A 67 -4.41 20.88 -2.26
N TRP A 68 -4.75 19.59 -2.38
CA TRP A 68 -3.87 18.50 -1.94
C TRP A 68 -2.94 17.97 -3.03
N LYS A 69 -3.02 18.53 -4.25
CA LYS A 69 -2.17 18.18 -5.39
C LYS A 69 -2.31 16.71 -5.75
N ALA A 70 -1.23 16.00 -6.05
CA ALA A 70 -1.34 14.61 -6.49
C ALA A 70 -1.91 13.73 -5.37
N ILE A 71 -2.97 12.99 -5.69
CA ILE A 71 -3.60 11.97 -4.84
C ILE A 71 -3.59 10.66 -5.64
N PRO A 72 -3.15 9.52 -5.04
CA PRO A 72 -3.17 8.22 -5.71
C PRO A 72 -4.58 7.75 -6.02
N GLY A 73 -4.70 6.81 -6.96
CA GLY A 73 -5.93 6.06 -7.15
C GLY A 73 -6.18 5.10 -5.99
N TYR A 74 -7.35 4.47 -5.99
CA TYR A 74 -7.70 3.46 -5.00
C TYR A 74 -8.66 2.45 -5.58
N ASN A 75 -8.32 1.18 -5.44
CA ASN A 75 -9.06 0.09 -6.04
C ASN A 75 -10.50 0.06 -5.58
N GLY A 76 -11.39 -0.31 -6.49
CA GLY A 76 -12.74 -0.71 -6.19
C GLY A 76 -12.77 -2.12 -5.64
N ILE A 77 -13.93 -2.56 -5.15
CA ILE A 77 -14.21 -3.95 -4.79
C ILE A 77 -15.53 -4.41 -5.35
N THR A 78 -15.57 -5.67 -5.75
CA THR A 78 -16.79 -6.41 -6.07
C THR A 78 -16.80 -7.74 -5.33
N VAL A 79 -17.97 -8.28 -5.01
CA VAL A 79 -18.07 -9.56 -4.31
C VAL A 79 -17.70 -10.70 -5.27
N ASP A 80 -16.71 -11.51 -4.89
CA ASP A 80 -16.49 -12.82 -5.50
C ASP A 80 -17.57 -13.77 -5.00
N VAL A 81 -18.68 -13.87 -5.74
CA VAL A 81 -19.83 -14.69 -5.36
C VAL A 81 -19.43 -16.15 -5.12
N GLU A 82 -18.59 -16.72 -5.99
CA GLU A 82 -18.20 -18.12 -5.90
C GLU A 82 -17.29 -18.38 -4.70
N ALA A 83 -16.30 -17.51 -4.45
CA ALA A 83 -15.43 -17.64 -3.29
C ALA A 83 -16.17 -17.38 -1.98
N SER A 84 -17.06 -16.40 -1.96
CA SER A 84 -17.95 -16.09 -0.83
C SER A 84 -18.86 -17.28 -0.50
N TYR A 85 -19.48 -17.88 -1.52
CA TYR A 85 -20.33 -19.05 -1.34
C TYR A 85 -19.53 -20.23 -0.77
N ARG A 86 -18.32 -20.51 -1.28
CA ARG A 86 -17.44 -21.57 -0.72
C ARG A 86 -17.11 -21.32 0.75
N ASN A 87 -16.87 -20.07 1.15
CA ASN A 87 -16.58 -19.70 2.53
C ASN A 87 -17.78 -19.84 3.46
N MET A 88 -19.00 -19.63 2.95
CA MET A 88 -20.24 -19.68 3.72
C MET A 88 -20.93 -21.05 3.69
N LYS A 89 -20.57 -21.93 2.74
CA LYS A 89 -21.25 -23.22 2.52
C LYS A 89 -21.31 -24.10 3.77
N LYS A 90 -20.27 -24.09 4.61
CA LYS A 90 -20.25 -24.86 5.87
C LYS A 90 -21.24 -24.34 6.92
N ILE A 91 -21.54 -23.04 6.88
CA ILE A 91 -22.45 -22.37 7.81
C ILE A 91 -23.89 -22.47 7.29
N GLY A 92 -24.07 -22.46 5.95
CA GLY A 92 -25.37 -22.57 5.30
C GLY A 92 -26.21 -21.29 5.33
N THR A 93 -25.70 -20.21 5.94
CA THR A 93 -26.38 -18.91 6.03
C THR A 93 -25.47 -17.77 5.58
N PHE A 94 -26.08 -16.69 5.10
CA PHE A 94 -25.36 -15.51 4.66
C PHE A 94 -24.65 -14.83 5.84
N ASN A 95 -23.38 -14.50 5.67
CA ASN A 95 -22.58 -13.80 6.67
C ASN A 95 -21.64 -12.81 5.98
N GLU A 96 -21.88 -11.51 6.15
CA GLU A 96 -21.10 -10.45 5.54
C GLU A 96 -19.58 -10.56 5.80
N LYS A 97 -19.18 -11.02 6.99
CA LYS A 97 -17.76 -11.16 7.39
C LYS A 97 -17.04 -12.31 6.68
N LYS A 98 -17.77 -13.10 5.89
CA LYS A 98 -17.23 -14.21 5.09
C LYS A 98 -17.22 -13.90 3.60
N LEU A 99 -17.66 -12.70 3.20
CA LEU A 99 -17.55 -12.25 1.82
C LEU A 99 -16.07 -12.20 1.42
N VAL A 100 -15.83 -12.60 0.18
CA VAL A 100 -14.54 -12.50 -0.50
C VAL A 100 -14.70 -11.48 -1.60
N TYR A 101 -13.71 -10.62 -1.79
CA TYR A 101 -13.79 -9.54 -2.75
C TYR A 101 -12.72 -9.70 -3.84
N LYS A 102 -13.08 -9.29 -5.06
CA LYS A 102 -12.11 -8.99 -6.13
C LYS A 102 -11.91 -7.49 -6.16
N GLN A 103 -10.65 -7.08 -6.31
CA GLN A 103 -10.33 -5.68 -6.50
C GLN A 103 -10.35 -5.33 -7.98
N THR A 104 -10.85 -4.13 -8.28
CA THR A 104 -10.82 -3.56 -9.63
C THR A 104 -9.93 -2.33 -9.58
N GLU A 105 -8.94 -2.26 -10.47
CA GLU A 105 -8.01 -1.14 -10.53
C GLU A 105 -8.68 0.12 -11.09
N PRO A 106 -8.20 1.32 -10.71
CA PRO A 106 -8.57 2.56 -11.38
C PRO A 106 -8.04 2.60 -12.82
N THR A 107 -8.55 3.53 -13.61
CA THR A 107 -8.10 3.76 -14.99
C THR A 107 -7.05 4.85 -15.13
N ILE A 108 -6.83 5.65 -14.09
CA ILE A 108 -5.78 6.66 -14.03
C ILE A 108 -4.98 6.42 -12.75
N HIS A 109 -3.68 6.25 -12.91
CA HIS A 109 -2.74 5.89 -11.84
C HIS A 109 -1.86 7.08 -11.43
N LEU A 110 -1.27 7.00 -10.25
CA LEU A 110 -0.42 8.07 -9.69
C LEU A 110 0.81 8.41 -10.56
N ASN A 111 1.32 7.46 -11.34
CA ASN A 111 2.47 7.63 -12.23
C ASN A 111 2.12 8.32 -13.56
N GLU A 112 0.85 8.40 -13.93
CA GLU A 112 0.36 9.06 -15.14
C GLU A 112 0.06 10.55 -14.92
N LEU A 113 -0.04 10.98 -13.66
CA LEU A 113 -0.22 12.40 -13.33
C LEU A 113 1.01 13.21 -13.70
N THR A 114 0.81 14.47 -14.10
CA THR A 114 1.92 15.41 -14.27
C THR A 114 2.66 15.60 -12.95
N PRO A 115 3.98 15.89 -12.98
CA PRO A 115 4.78 16.06 -11.77
C PRO A 115 4.11 17.05 -10.81
N SER A 116 3.74 16.56 -9.63
CA SER A 116 3.04 17.31 -8.60
C SER A 116 3.43 16.75 -7.23
N PRO A 117 3.53 17.61 -6.20
CA PRO A 117 3.79 17.13 -4.85
C PRO A 117 2.60 16.33 -4.33
N ILE A 118 2.87 15.40 -3.42
CA ILE A 118 1.87 14.52 -2.81
C ILE A 118 1.75 14.92 -1.34
N TYR A 119 0.58 15.38 -0.93
CA TYR A 119 0.33 15.75 0.48
C TYR A 119 -0.37 14.66 1.27
N ARG A 120 -1.12 13.77 0.61
CA ARG A 120 -1.88 12.71 1.27
C ARG A 120 -2.03 11.47 0.39
N GLY A 121 -2.34 10.34 1.03
CA GLY A 121 -2.90 9.17 0.36
C GLY A 121 -4.35 9.39 -0.08
N HIS A 122 -4.97 8.34 -0.62
CA HIS A 122 -6.38 8.40 -0.99
C HIS A 122 -7.27 8.64 0.26
N PRO A 123 -8.23 9.57 0.24
CA PRO A 123 -9.02 9.94 1.42
C PRO A 123 -9.92 8.82 1.97
N ASP A 124 -10.19 7.78 1.19
CA ASP A 124 -10.98 6.62 1.64
C ASP A 124 -10.10 5.43 2.08
N LYS A 125 -8.78 5.55 2.01
CA LYS A 125 -7.87 4.49 2.43
C LYS A 125 -7.63 4.59 3.95
N PRO A 126 -8.05 3.59 4.75
CA PRO A 126 -7.94 3.63 6.21
C PRO A 126 -6.50 3.33 6.65
N MET A 127 -5.58 4.19 6.22
CA MET A 127 -4.14 4.05 6.42
C MET A 127 -3.50 5.43 6.55
N VAL A 128 -2.39 5.46 7.29
CA VAL A 128 -1.53 6.63 7.43
C VAL A 128 -0.06 6.24 7.24
N SER A 129 0.80 7.22 6.99
CA SER A 129 2.24 7.01 6.90
C SER A 129 2.98 7.92 7.87
N PHE A 130 4.05 7.40 8.46
CA PHE A 130 5.04 8.19 9.18
C PHE A 130 6.17 8.59 8.22
N ILE A 131 6.44 9.89 8.17
CA ILE A 131 7.52 10.52 7.41
C ILE A 131 8.54 11.03 8.43
N ILE A 132 9.68 10.35 8.52
CA ILE A 132 10.71 10.63 9.50
C ILE A 132 11.89 11.29 8.80
N ASN A 133 12.03 12.61 8.92
CA ASN A 133 13.13 13.34 8.32
C ASN A 133 14.39 13.24 9.21
N VAL A 134 15.50 12.76 8.66
CA VAL A 134 16.74 12.49 9.40
C VAL A 134 17.91 13.28 8.84
N ALA A 135 18.36 14.25 9.64
CA ALA A 135 19.60 15.00 9.47
C ALA A 135 20.45 15.03 10.75
N TRP A 136 19.89 14.56 11.87
CA TRP A 136 20.45 14.57 13.23
C TRP A 136 19.61 13.65 14.14
N GLY A 137 19.94 13.61 15.45
CA GLY A 137 19.15 12.89 16.47
C GLY A 137 19.44 11.40 16.51
N ASN A 138 20.70 11.02 16.24
CA ASN A 138 21.17 9.64 16.21
C ASN A 138 20.81 8.86 17.47
N GLU A 139 20.86 9.52 18.63
CA GLU A 139 20.58 8.95 19.94
C GLU A 139 19.14 8.45 20.10
N TYR A 140 18.18 8.97 19.33
CA TYR A 140 16.77 8.60 19.41
C TYR A 140 16.38 7.49 18.43
N LEU A 141 17.18 7.27 17.37
CA LEU A 141 16.87 6.27 16.35
C LEU A 141 16.70 4.85 16.91
N PRO A 142 17.56 4.34 17.82
CA PRO A 142 17.37 3.00 18.38
C PRO A 142 16.04 2.82 19.11
N GLU A 143 15.63 3.80 19.93
CA GLU A 143 14.37 3.76 20.68
C GLU A 143 13.17 3.82 19.72
N MET A 144 13.20 4.71 18.73
CA MET A 144 12.14 4.81 17.72
C MET A 144 11.99 3.52 16.91
N LEU A 145 13.10 2.91 16.47
CA LEU A 145 13.09 1.64 15.75
C LEU A 145 12.57 0.49 16.63
N ALA A 146 12.90 0.49 17.93
CA ALA A 146 12.36 -0.49 18.87
C ALA A 146 10.83 -0.36 19.01
N SER A 147 10.31 0.86 19.14
CA SER A 147 8.86 1.13 19.17
C SER A 147 8.18 0.69 17.87
N LEU A 148 8.72 1.06 16.70
CA LEU A 148 8.17 0.63 15.40
C LEU A 148 8.16 -0.91 15.28
N LYS A 149 9.24 -1.57 15.69
CA LYS A 149 9.35 -3.04 15.69
C LYS A 149 8.34 -3.70 16.62
N LYS A 150 8.14 -3.17 17.84
CA LYS A 150 7.17 -3.67 18.81
C LYS A 150 5.76 -3.75 18.22
N HIS A 151 5.38 -2.74 17.45
CA HIS A 151 4.07 -2.67 16.79
C HIS A 151 4.03 -3.28 15.39
N GLN A 152 5.14 -3.86 14.91
CA GLN A 152 5.26 -4.39 13.54
C GLN A 152 4.95 -3.35 12.45
N VAL A 153 5.17 -2.07 12.75
CA VAL A 153 4.93 -0.95 11.84
C VAL A 153 6.19 -0.62 11.05
N LYS A 154 6.01 -0.32 9.76
CA LYS A 154 7.05 0.26 8.90
C LYS A 154 6.78 1.74 8.69
N ALA A 155 7.84 2.49 8.39
CA ALA A 155 7.82 3.94 8.22
C ALA A 155 8.81 4.33 7.11
N SER A 156 8.70 5.55 6.61
CA SER A 156 9.60 6.08 5.58
C SER A 156 10.53 7.11 6.19
N PHE A 157 11.83 6.82 6.14
CA PHE A 157 12.89 7.69 6.65
C PHE A 157 13.50 8.48 5.49
N PHE A 158 13.35 9.80 5.51
CA PHE A 158 13.91 10.69 4.51
C PHE A 158 15.27 11.19 5.00
N LEU A 159 16.34 10.74 4.35
CA LEU A 159 17.71 10.89 4.85
C LEU A 159 18.43 12.04 4.14
N GLU A 160 19.04 12.93 4.92
CA GLU A 160 19.97 13.94 4.40
C GLU A 160 21.25 13.23 3.91
N GLY A 161 21.70 13.52 2.68
CA GLY A 161 22.85 12.86 2.10
C GLY A 161 24.15 13.03 2.89
N ARG A 162 24.42 14.22 3.44
CA ARG A 162 25.58 14.44 4.33
C ARG A 162 25.47 13.65 5.63
N TRP A 163 24.27 13.52 6.19
CA TRP A 163 24.03 12.69 7.37
C TRP A 163 24.34 11.22 7.06
N VAL A 164 23.87 10.69 5.93
CA VAL A 164 24.15 9.31 5.50
C VAL A 164 25.65 9.09 5.32
N LYS A 165 26.35 10.02 4.66
CA LYS A 165 27.81 9.95 4.47
C LYS A 165 28.55 9.80 5.80
N ASN A 166 28.10 10.51 6.83
CA ASN A 166 28.74 10.51 8.15
C ASN A 166 28.24 9.37 9.05
N ASN A 167 27.09 8.78 8.76
CA ASN A 167 26.42 7.77 9.59
C ASN A 167 25.93 6.55 8.76
N PRO A 168 26.78 5.92 7.92
CA PRO A 168 26.34 4.87 7.01
C PRO A 168 25.76 3.66 7.73
N GLU A 169 26.29 3.31 8.92
CA GLU A 169 25.80 2.20 9.72
C GLU A 169 24.40 2.44 10.29
N LEU A 170 24.06 3.69 10.64
CA LEU A 170 22.69 4.03 11.08
C LEU A 170 21.71 3.96 9.91
N ALA A 171 22.11 4.42 8.71
CA ALA A 171 21.30 4.27 7.52
C ALA A 171 21.05 2.78 7.17
N LYS A 172 22.08 1.93 7.26
CA LYS A 172 21.95 0.47 7.11
C LYS A 172 21.04 -0.15 8.17
N MET A 173 21.12 0.30 9.42
CA MET A 173 20.26 -0.17 10.50
C MET A 173 18.79 0.10 10.21
N ILE A 174 18.44 1.30 9.71
CA ILE A 174 17.07 1.66 9.30
C ILE A 174 16.56 0.69 8.22
N VAL A 175 17.34 0.47 7.16
CA VAL A 175 16.95 -0.42 6.06
C VAL A 175 16.89 -1.89 6.50
N SER A 176 17.81 -2.33 7.36
CA SER A 176 17.86 -3.71 7.88
C SER A 176 16.69 -4.01 8.81
N ALA A 177 16.13 -2.99 9.47
CA ALA A 177 14.88 -3.08 10.20
C ALA A 177 13.63 -3.12 9.29
N GLY A 178 13.81 -3.05 7.96
CA GLY A 178 12.75 -3.18 6.96
C GLY A 178 11.98 -1.88 6.69
N HIS A 179 12.54 -0.72 7.07
CA HIS A 179 11.93 0.58 6.78
C HIS A 179 12.28 1.06 5.37
N GLU A 180 11.42 1.91 4.82
CA GLU A 180 11.66 2.57 3.55
C GLU A 180 12.59 3.76 3.74
N VAL A 181 13.45 4.04 2.75
CA VAL A 181 14.32 5.23 2.75
C VAL A 181 14.03 6.13 1.55
N GLY A 182 13.96 7.43 1.82
CA GLY A 182 13.75 8.50 0.84
C GLY A 182 14.88 9.53 0.87
N ASN A 183 14.89 10.40 -0.14
CA ASN A 183 15.86 11.48 -0.30
C ASN A 183 15.40 12.74 0.48
N HIS A 184 16.28 13.35 1.26
CA HIS A 184 16.00 14.61 1.97
C HIS A 184 17.00 15.73 1.65
N SER A 185 17.46 15.82 0.40
CA SER A 185 18.57 16.68 -0.05
C SER A 185 19.92 16.35 0.61
N TYR A 186 21.00 16.98 0.15
CA TYR A 186 22.35 16.65 0.60
C TYR A 186 22.79 17.48 1.82
N THR A 187 22.41 18.76 1.87
CA THR A 187 22.82 19.69 2.95
C THR A 187 21.66 20.45 3.60
N HIS A 188 20.41 20.02 3.36
CA HIS A 188 19.20 20.68 3.86
C HIS A 188 19.07 22.19 3.45
N PRO A 189 19.30 22.58 2.17
CA PRO A 189 19.10 23.97 1.74
C PRO A 189 17.62 24.32 1.57
N ASP A 190 17.29 25.61 1.48
CA ASP A 190 15.98 26.05 1.01
C ASP A 190 15.84 25.77 -0.50
N MET A 191 15.22 24.64 -0.85
CA MET A 191 15.13 24.15 -2.24
C MET A 191 14.37 25.13 -3.15
N LYS A 192 13.49 25.97 -2.58
CA LYS A 192 12.77 27.00 -3.35
C LYS A 192 13.69 28.10 -3.86
N ARG A 193 14.82 28.35 -3.19
CA ARG A 193 15.73 29.49 -3.47
C ARG A 193 16.97 29.14 -4.29
N ILE A 194 17.39 27.88 -4.28
CA ILE A 194 18.59 27.45 -5.02
C ILE A 194 18.28 27.23 -6.50
N SER A 195 19.29 27.28 -7.37
CA SER A 195 19.10 27.08 -8.82
C SER A 195 18.67 25.66 -9.18
N ALA A 196 18.22 25.46 -10.42
CA ALA A 196 17.89 24.13 -10.96
C ALA A 196 19.09 23.17 -10.89
N ALA A 197 20.28 23.66 -11.26
CA ALA A 197 21.52 22.89 -11.21
C ALA A 197 21.87 22.48 -9.77
N GLN A 198 21.77 23.40 -8.81
CA GLN A 198 21.99 23.11 -7.40
C GLN A 198 20.95 22.13 -6.84
N THR A 199 19.68 22.26 -7.24
CA THR A 199 18.63 21.30 -6.90
C THR A 199 19.00 19.90 -7.38
N ARG A 200 19.37 19.75 -8.67
CA ARG A 200 19.76 18.46 -9.22
C ARG A 200 20.97 17.89 -8.48
N GLU A 201 21.98 18.70 -8.22
CA GLU A 201 23.18 18.27 -7.48
C GLU A 201 22.82 17.73 -6.08
N GLN A 202 21.97 18.44 -5.34
CA GLN A 202 21.51 18.02 -4.02
C GLN A 202 20.79 16.67 -4.06
N LEU A 203 19.92 16.47 -5.05
CA LEU A 203 19.16 15.23 -5.19
C LEU A 203 20.04 14.06 -5.64
N VAL A 204 20.89 14.26 -6.66
CA VAL A 204 21.77 13.22 -7.21
C VAL A 204 22.77 12.74 -6.17
N LYS A 205 23.51 13.65 -5.52
CA LYS A 205 24.49 13.26 -4.48
C LYS A 205 23.86 12.49 -3.33
N THR A 206 22.63 12.83 -2.99
CA THR A 206 21.89 12.15 -1.92
C THR A 206 21.44 10.75 -2.35
N ASN A 207 20.96 10.58 -3.58
CA ASN A 207 20.64 9.26 -4.11
C ASN A 207 21.89 8.36 -4.14
N GLU A 208 23.02 8.88 -4.62
CA GLU A 208 24.28 8.14 -4.71
C GLU A 208 24.74 7.63 -3.34
N VAL A 209 24.75 8.49 -2.31
CA VAL A 209 25.22 8.10 -0.99
C VAL A 209 24.24 7.16 -0.26
N ILE A 210 22.93 7.33 -0.46
CA ILE A 210 21.91 6.41 0.07
C ILE A 210 22.08 5.03 -0.57
N GLU A 211 22.16 4.96 -1.90
CA GLU A 211 22.31 3.69 -2.63
C GLU A 211 23.62 3.00 -2.27
N ALA A 212 24.73 3.74 -2.22
CA ALA A 212 26.04 3.19 -1.84
C ALA A 212 26.06 2.65 -0.40
N SER A 213 25.37 3.32 0.53
CA SER A 213 25.39 2.92 1.95
C SER A 213 24.40 1.80 2.26
N THR A 214 23.25 1.76 1.57
CA THR A 214 22.11 0.90 1.96
C THR A 214 21.72 -0.13 0.91
N GLY A 215 22.21 -0.01 -0.33
CA GLY A 215 21.75 -0.81 -1.46
C GLY A 215 20.31 -0.51 -1.91
N LYS A 216 19.69 0.57 -1.41
CA LYS A 216 18.33 0.97 -1.77
C LYS A 216 18.33 2.24 -2.61
N LYS A 217 17.51 2.24 -3.66
CA LYS A 217 17.21 3.43 -4.47
C LYS A 217 16.06 4.19 -3.84
N SER A 218 16.21 5.51 -3.71
CA SER A 218 15.11 6.37 -3.28
C SER A 218 14.15 6.60 -4.45
N ILE A 219 12.86 6.33 -4.21
CA ILE A 219 11.75 6.65 -5.12
C ILE A 219 10.90 7.82 -4.60
N TRP A 220 11.20 8.30 -3.39
CA TRP A 220 10.55 9.42 -2.73
C TRP A 220 11.57 10.49 -2.37
N PHE A 221 11.16 11.75 -2.49
CA PHE A 221 11.91 12.91 -2.06
C PHE A 221 11.04 13.78 -1.16
N ALA A 222 11.54 14.15 0.02
CA ALA A 222 10.91 15.14 0.89
C ALA A 222 11.77 16.43 0.86
N PRO A 223 11.21 17.59 0.50
CA PRO A 223 11.99 18.83 0.49
C PRO A 223 12.26 19.31 1.93
N PRO A 224 13.50 19.72 2.25
CA PRO A 224 13.86 20.43 3.47
C PRO A 224 12.84 21.52 3.84
N SER A 225 12.40 21.53 5.09
CA SER A 225 11.42 22.48 5.63
C SER A 225 10.09 22.58 4.84
N GLY A 226 9.80 21.63 3.95
CA GLY A 226 8.66 21.73 3.04
C GLY A 226 8.77 22.86 2.00
N SER A 227 9.95 23.43 1.81
CA SER A 227 10.17 24.54 0.89
C SER A 227 10.56 24.04 -0.50
N TYR A 228 9.75 24.31 -1.51
CA TYR A 228 10.00 23.91 -2.90
C TYR A 228 9.39 24.91 -3.91
N ARG A 229 9.73 24.73 -5.19
CA ARG A 229 9.01 25.28 -6.35
C ARG A 229 8.73 24.18 -7.38
N ASP A 230 7.94 24.46 -8.40
CA ASP A 230 7.56 23.46 -9.42
C ASP A 230 8.79 22.82 -10.08
N GLU A 231 9.84 23.60 -10.34
CA GLU A 231 11.10 23.08 -10.88
C GLU A 231 11.77 22.05 -9.94
N THR A 232 11.64 22.20 -8.63
CA THR A 232 12.11 21.20 -7.65
C THR A 232 11.38 19.86 -7.85
N VAL A 233 10.06 19.91 -8.04
CA VAL A 233 9.21 18.73 -8.25
C VAL A 233 9.51 18.07 -9.59
N THR A 234 9.70 18.86 -10.64
CA THR A 234 10.07 18.38 -11.98
C THR A 234 11.43 17.68 -11.96
N ILE A 235 12.45 18.27 -11.34
CA ILE A 235 13.78 17.65 -11.25
C ILE A 235 13.72 16.34 -10.46
N ALA A 236 12.96 16.29 -9.35
CA ALA A 236 12.76 15.05 -8.61
C ALA A 236 12.11 13.96 -9.50
N ALA A 237 11.09 14.32 -10.30
CA ALA A 237 10.42 13.40 -11.20
C ALA A 237 11.32 12.89 -12.34
N GLU A 238 12.18 13.74 -12.89
CA GLU A 238 13.21 13.35 -13.87
C GLU A 238 14.20 12.33 -13.29
N LEU A 239 14.51 12.47 -12.00
CA LEU A 239 15.30 11.51 -11.22
C LEU A 239 14.49 10.31 -10.71
N LYS A 240 13.28 10.09 -11.26
CA LYS A 240 12.36 8.99 -10.93
C LYS A 240 11.90 8.97 -9.47
N MET A 241 11.89 10.12 -8.80
CA MET A 241 11.35 10.30 -7.47
C MET A 241 10.03 11.09 -7.50
N LYS A 242 9.10 10.75 -6.62
CA LYS A 242 7.92 11.58 -6.35
C LYS A 242 8.17 12.47 -5.13
N THR A 243 7.69 13.71 -5.18
CA THR A 243 7.87 14.67 -4.08
C THR A 243 6.77 14.48 -3.04
N VAL A 244 7.17 14.21 -1.80
CA VAL A 244 6.28 13.89 -0.67
C VAL A 244 6.29 15.05 0.32
N MET A 245 5.10 15.42 0.76
CA MET A 245 4.82 16.42 1.79
C MET A 245 4.08 15.74 2.95
N TRP A 246 3.38 16.49 3.80
CA TRP A 246 2.62 15.94 4.92
C TRP A 246 1.30 16.69 5.11
N THR A 247 0.35 16.05 5.80
CA THR A 247 -0.90 16.69 6.26
C THR A 247 -0.92 16.96 7.75
N VAL A 248 -0.15 16.21 8.54
CA VAL A 248 -0.09 16.34 9.99
C VAL A 248 1.35 16.59 10.39
N ASP A 249 1.61 17.74 11.02
CA ASP A 249 2.93 18.08 11.56
C ASP A 249 2.92 17.89 13.08
N THR A 250 3.88 17.11 13.58
CA THR A 250 4.11 16.93 15.02
C THR A 250 4.67 18.18 15.67
N ILE A 251 5.44 18.98 14.93
CA ILE A 251 6.25 20.11 15.44
C ILE A 251 7.15 19.65 16.60
N ASP A 252 7.66 18.42 16.48
CA ASP A 252 8.47 17.76 17.50
C ASP A 252 9.84 18.42 17.71
N TRP A 253 10.37 19.08 16.69
CA TRP A 253 11.60 19.88 16.76
C TRP A 253 11.53 21.06 17.75
N GLN A 254 10.32 21.49 18.17
CA GLN A 254 10.14 22.47 19.24
C GLN A 254 10.17 21.85 20.65
N LYS A 255 10.44 20.54 20.75
CA LYS A 255 10.48 19.78 22.02
C LYS A 255 9.19 19.88 22.85
N PRO A 256 7.99 19.68 22.26
CA PRO A 256 6.75 19.63 23.03
C PRO A 256 6.76 18.46 24.01
N SER A 257 5.89 18.51 25.03
CA SER A 257 5.70 17.31 25.86
C SER A 257 5.11 16.16 25.02
N PRO A 258 5.36 14.89 25.41
CA PRO A 258 4.79 13.76 24.69
C PRO A 258 3.27 13.83 24.51
N ASP A 259 2.54 14.27 25.55
CA ASP A 259 1.09 14.42 25.49
C ASP A 259 0.65 15.53 24.52
N GLN A 260 1.38 16.65 24.46
CA GLN A 260 1.10 17.72 23.50
C GLN A 260 1.29 17.23 22.06
N LEU A 261 2.36 16.47 21.80
CA LEU A 261 2.60 15.88 20.48
C LEU A 261 1.49 14.89 20.12
N ILE A 262 1.17 13.95 21.02
CA ILE A 262 0.13 12.93 20.80
C ILE A 262 -1.21 13.60 20.51
N ASN A 263 -1.66 14.53 21.35
CA ASN A 263 -2.93 15.24 21.16
C ASN A 263 -2.99 16.02 19.86
N ARG A 264 -1.87 16.66 19.45
CA ARG A 264 -1.78 17.38 18.18
C ARG A 264 -1.94 16.45 16.98
N VAL A 265 -1.38 15.25 17.03
CA VAL A 265 -1.50 14.27 15.93
C VAL A 265 -2.89 13.65 15.92
N THR A 266 -3.35 13.11 17.05
CA THR A 266 -4.59 12.33 17.13
C THR A 266 -5.86 13.16 16.86
N SER A 267 -5.80 14.48 17.07
CA SER A 267 -6.88 15.42 16.71
C SER A 267 -6.95 15.79 15.22
N LYS A 268 -5.88 15.53 14.44
CA LYS A 268 -5.78 15.89 13.01
C LYS A 268 -5.71 14.70 12.08
N ILE A 269 -5.37 13.52 12.59
CA ILE A 269 -5.14 12.34 11.78
C ILE A 269 -6.46 11.76 11.22
N SER A 270 -6.43 11.37 9.96
CA SER A 270 -7.54 10.72 9.25
C SER A 270 -7.00 9.81 8.15
N ASN A 271 -7.88 9.13 7.42
CA ASN A 271 -7.55 8.34 6.25
C ASN A 271 -6.64 9.12 5.27
N GLY A 272 -5.56 8.48 4.81
CA GLY A 272 -4.62 9.10 3.89
C GLY A 272 -3.64 10.08 4.53
N SER A 273 -3.69 10.30 5.86
CA SER A 273 -2.78 11.23 6.52
C SER A 273 -1.31 10.81 6.40
N MET A 274 -0.45 11.80 6.24
CA MET A 274 1.00 11.64 6.33
C MET A 274 1.51 12.51 7.48
N VAL A 275 2.17 11.88 8.45
CA VAL A 275 2.60 12.49 9.70
C VAL A 275 4.09 12.77 9.64
N LEU A 276 4.47 14.05 9.65
CA LEU A 276 5.87 14.49 9.71
C LEU A 276 6.39 14.41 11.15
N MET A 277 7.56 13.81 11.31
CA MET A 277 8.32 13.76 12.56
C MET A 277 9.84 13.71 12.30
N HIS A 278 10.62 13.86 13.37
CA HIS A 278 12.07 13.81 13.36
C HIS A 278 12.58 12.91 14.51
N PRO A 279 13.85 12.48 14.48
CA PRO A 279 14.48 11.83 15.63
C PRO A 279 14.68 12.82 16.78
N THR A 280 13.65 12.97 17.62
CA THR A 280 13.63 13.82 18.81
C THR A 280 13.24 13.02 20.04
N GLU A 281 13.60 13.53 21.22
CA GLU A 281 13.14 12.97 22.49
C GLU A 281 11.60 12.91 22.57
N SER A 282 10.93 13.98 22.12
CA SER A 282 9.47 14.06 22.10
C SER A 282 8.87 12.95 21.23
N THR A 283 9.37 12.77 20.00
CA THR A 283 8.89 11.71 19.10
C THR A 283 9.19 10.33 19.67
N ALA A 284 10.41 10.08 20.17
CA ALA A 284 10.81 8.78 20.72
C ALA A 284 9.89 8.36 21.88
N LYS A 285 9.64 9.26 22.83
CA LYS A 285 8.77 9.02 23.99
C LYS A 285 7.29 8.91 23.65
N SER A 286 6.83 9.54 22.55
CA SER A 286 5.43 9.51 22.12
C SER A 286 5.08 8.31 21.23
N LEU A 287 6.05 7.73 20.52
CA LEU A 287 5.78 6.88 19.37
C LEU A 287 4.98 5.62 19.72
N ASP A 288 5.25 4.99 20.86
CA ASP A 288 4.56 3.77 21.31
C ASP A 288 3.06 4.01 21.54
N THR A 289 2.73 5.04 22.32
CA THR A 289 1.35 5.43 22.60
C THR A 289 0.66 5.94 21.34
N LEU A 290 1.39 6.70 20.51
CA LEU A 290 0.83 7.26 19.28
C LEU A 290 0.41 6.16 18.29
N ILE A 291 1.22 5.12 18.10
CA ILE A 291 0.87 3.98 17.25
C ILE A 291 -0.40 3.31 17.77
N THR A 292 -0.45 3.00 19.06
CA THR A 292 -1.61 2.37 19.71
C THR A 292 -2.89 3.16 19.46
N LEU A 293 -2.87 4.48 19.68
CA LEU A 293 -4.03 5.35 19.49
C LEU A 293 -4.48 5.47 18.02
N ILE A 294 -3.56 5.32 17.07
CA ILE A 294 -3.88 5.34 15.64
C ILE A 294 -4.55 4.02 15.23
N GLU A 295 -4.05 2.89 15.73
CA GLU A 295 -4.63 1.57 15.48
C GLU A 295 -6.03 1.44 16.11
N GLU A 296 -6.25 2.00 17.30
CA GLU A 296 -7.57 2.10 17.95
C GLU A 296 -8.58 2.91 17.13
N LYS A 297 -8.11 3.88 16.34
CA LYS A 297 -8.93 4.61 15.36
C LYS A 297 -9.24 3.78 14.09
N GLY A 298 -8.76 2.54 14.03
CA GLY A 298 -8.98 1.62 12.91
C GLY A 298 -8.17 1.97 11.67
N LEU A 299 -7.06 2.70 11.83
CA LEU A 299 -6.14 3.10 10.77
C LEU A 299 -4.92 2.17 10.77
N LYS A 300 -4.54 1.64 9.60
CA LYS A 300 -3.25 0.98 9.42
C LYS A 300 -2.12 2.01 9.36
N ILE A 301 -0.92 1.62 9.77
CA ILE A 301 0.29 2.44 9.64
C ILE A 301 1.30 1.71 8.76
N GLY A 302 1.92 2.42 7.83
CA GLY A 302 2.97 1.87 6.99
C GLY A 302 3.84 2.93 6.35
N THR A 303 4.56 2.53 5.31
CA THR A 303 5.42 3.40 4.52
C THR A 303 4.61 4.29 3.58
N VAL A 304 5.26 5.28 2.98
CA VAL A 304 4.69 6.09 1.91
C VAL A 304 4.31 5.21 0.73
N SER A 305 5.14 4.22 0.35
CA SER A 305 4.78 3.25 -0.68
C SER A 305 3.51 2.47 -0.35
N ASP A 306 3.38 1.98 0.89
CA ASP A 306 2.17 1.27 1.30
C ASP A 306 0.94 2.17 1.23
N LEU A 307 1.08 3.44 1.64
CA LEU A 307 0.00 4.42 1.60
C LEU A 307 -0.40 4.78 0.15
N MET A 308 0.58 4.91 -0.76
CA MET A 308 0.37 5.25 -2.17
C MET A 308 -0.10 4.07 -3.02
N SER A 309 0.02 2.83 -2.54
CA SER A 309 -0.52 1.65 -3.22
C SER A 309 -2.03 1.79 -3.47
N GLU A 310 -2.49 1.38 -4.65
CA GLU A 310 -3.91 1.41 -5.01
C GLU A 310 -4.68 0.25 -4.34
N GLU A 311 -3.98 -0.74 -3.79
CA GLU A 311 -4.58 -1.89 -3.12
C GLU A 311 -5.47 -1.46 -1.96
N ARG A 312 -6.73 -1.92 -2.00
CA ARG A 312 -7.73 -1.68 -0.98
C ARG A 312 -7.46 -2.53 0.25
N ILE A 313 -7.51 -1.89 1.41
CA ILE A 313 -7.52 -2.57 2.70
C ILE A 313 -8.92 -3.15 2.91
N ILE A 314 -9.04 -4.46 2.70
CA ILE A 314 -10.24 -5.25 2.99
C ILE A 314 -10.19 -5.65 4.47
N LYS A 315 -11.28 -5.40 5.21
CA LYS A 315 -11.43 -5.74 6.63
C LYS A 315 -12.11 -7.09 6.82
#